data_AF-A0A226HL24-F1
#
_entry.id   AF-A0A226HL24-F1
#
_cell.length_a   1.000
_cell.length_b   1.000
_cell.length_c   1.000
_cell.angle_alpha   90.00
_cell.angle_beta   90.00
_cell.angle_gamma   90.00
#
_symmetry.space_group_name_H-M   'P 1'
#
loop_
_entity.id
_entity.type
_entity.pdbx_description
1 polymer ?
#
loop_
_entity_poly.entity_id
_entity_poly.type
_entity_poly.pdbx_seq_one_letter_code
_entity_poly.pdbx_strand_id
1 'polypeptide(L)'
;MTQKIKLRFVFFILLCSTASQAQFITPFAIINDKDGFVNVRESDNVKSKIEGKVYNNQVFEVADHLSDVSEGSDWAYIIYPDTNHKINSSNKIEEALYGYIHRSRIQYLNKLPKLKKKIVSTDQAEFKNEDVSISIKTGKFIPKEHQIKKKDGFVYKIDNQNPWGIDGLIPENLSEIKTIEITTKEKVVTFPKENLIGIFSVNFKNTEIYIGSDKILYLTMSNSDGAGSYNIVWTINNNAITSQFIFRDF
;
A
#
# COMPACT_ATOMS: atom_id res chain seq x y z
N MET A 1 -28.18 68.65 -4.25
CA MET A 1 -28.68 67.44 -4.92
C MET A 1 -27.61 66.38 -4.76
N THR A 2 -27.71 65.55 -3.71
CA THR A 2 -26.61 64.73 -3.19
C THR A 2 -26.91 63.27 -3.47
N GLN A 3 -26.17 62.66 -4.40
CA GLN A 3 -26.45 61.34 -4.94
C GLN A 3 -25.80 60.27 -4.04
N LYS A 4 -26.63 59.47 -3.34
CA LYS A 4 -26.21 58.27 -2.60
C LYS A 4 -25.78 57.19 -3.59
N ILE A 5 -24.48 56.90 -3.67
CA ILE A 5 -23.99 55.71 -4.37
C ILE A 5 -24.11 54.51 -3.41
N LYS A 6 -25.00 53.60 -3.77
CA LYS A 6 -25.30 52.36 -3.03
C LYS A 6 -24.12 51.39 -3.15
N LEU A 7 -23.61 50.98 -1.98
CA LEU A 7 -22.71 49.85 -1.77
C LEU A 7 -23.39 48.55 -2.26
N ARG A 8 -23.09 48.08 -3.47
CA ARG A 8 -23.48 46.75 -3.97
C ARG A 8 -22.50 46.24 -5.03
N PHE A 9 -21.69 45.26 -4.65
CA PHE A 9 -21.29 44.03 -5.38
C PHE A 9 -19.89 43.58 -4.94
N VAL A 10 -19.80 43.01 -3.74
CA VAL A 10 -18.75 42.05 -3.39
C VAL A 10 -19.49 40.75 -3.14
N PHE A 11 -19.68 39.94 -4.18
CA PHE A 11 -20.05 38.52 -4.04
C PHE A 11 -20.12 37.86 -5.42
N PHE A 12 -19.00 37.42 -6.00
CA PHE A 12 -19.01 36.32 -6.99
C PHE A 12 -17.64 35.71 -7.32
N ILE A 13 -16.83 35.32 -6.32
CA ILE A 13 -15.80 34.28 -6.53
C ILE A 13 -15.78 33.39 -5.28
N LEU A 14 -16.83 32.60 -5.12
CA LEU A 14 -16.76 31.36 -4.35
C LEU A 14 -17.06 30.24 -5.35
N LEU A 15 -16.14 30.04 -6.31
CA LEU A 15 -16.11 28.77 -7.04
C LEU A 15 -15.85 27.71 -5.98
N CYS A 16 -16.81 26.81 -5.81
CA CYS A 16 -16.68 25.57 -5.08
C CYS A 16 -15.36 24.89 -5.43
N SER A 17 -14.35 25.07 -4.60
CA SER A 17 -13.28 24.10 -4.43
C SER A 17 -13.83 22.94 -3.62
N THR A 18 -14.80 22.21 -4.18
CA THR A 18 -14.83 20.77 -3.92
C THR A 18 -13.62 20.23 -4.66
N ALA A 19 -12.45 20.39 -4.04
CA ALA A 19 -11.34 19.51 -4.32
C ALA A 19 -11.89 18.11 -4.00
N SER A 20 -12.41 17.44 -5.02
CA SER A 20 -12.48 16.00 -5.05
C SER A 20 -11.02 15.58 -4.88
N GLN A 21 -10.60 15.42 -3.63
CA GLN A 21 -9.40 14.68 -3.33
C GLN A 21 -9.75 13.25 -3.72
N ALA A 22 -9.56 12.95 -5.00
CA ALA A 22 -9.59 11.60 -5.49
C ALA A 22 -8.55 10.87 -4.63
N GLN A 23 -9.02 9.99 -3.75
CA GLN A 23 -8.14 9.14 -2.98
C GLN A 23 -7.37 8.32 -4.02
N PHE A 24 -6.08 8.58 -4.17
CA PHE A 24 -5.23 7.72 -4.99
C PHE A 24 -5.16 6.39 -4.25
N ILE A 25 -5.91 5.42 -4.76
CA ILE A 25 -5.87 4.04 -4.28
C ILE A 25 -5.07 3.32 -5.33
N THR A 26 -3.84 2.91 -4.97
CA THR A 26 -3.03 2.03 -5.80
C THR A 26 -3.89 0.86 -6.27
N PRO A 27 -3.90 0.54 -7.57
CA PRO A 27 -4.78 -0.47 -8.16
C PRO A 27 -4.28 -1.89 -7.86
N PHE A 28 -4.18 -2.22 -6.56
CA PHE A 28 -3.83 -3.55 -6.09
C PHE A 28 -4.87 -4.57 -6.53
N ALA A 29 -4.39 -5.75 -6.89
CA ALA A 29 -5.20 -6.87 -7.32
C ALA A 29 -4.61 -8.20 -6.87
N ILE A 30 -5.45 -9.21 -6.95
CA ILE A 30 -5.10 -10.63 -6.83
C ILE A 30 -5.64 -11.36 -8.06
N ILE A 31 -5.30 -12.64 -8.18
CA ILE A 31 -5.99 -13.56 -9.08
C ILE A 31 -6.76 -14.62 -8.27
N ASN A 32 -7.73 -15.25 -8.93
CA ASN A 32 -8.40 -16.47 -8.46
C ASN A 32 -8.60 -17.41 -9.66
N ASP A 33 -7.51 -18.05 -10.08
CA ASP A 33 -7.50 -18.97 -11.22
C ASP A 33 -7.70 -20.42 -10.78
N LYS A 34 -8.33 -21.23 -11.64
CA LYS A 34 -8.54 -22.67 -11.39
C LYS A 34 -7.22 -23.43 -11.33
N ASP A 35 -6.23 -22.99 -12.09
CA ASP A 35 -4.91 -23.60 -12.13
C ASP A 35 -4.03 -23.17 -10.94
N GLY A 36 -4.54 -22.27 -10.09
CA GLY A 36 -3.82 -21.74 -8.92
C GLY A 36 -2.79 -20.66 -9.23
N PHE A 37 -2.53 -20.38 -10.51
CA PHE A 37 -1.61 -19.34 -10.97
C PHE A 37 -1.97 -18.83 -12.37
N VAL A 38 -1.39 -17.69 -12.74
CA VAL A 38 -1.41 -17.13 -14.10
C VAL A 38 0.02 -16.85 -14.53
N ASN A 39 0.34 -17.17 -15.78
CA ASN A 39 1.65 -16.85 -16.36
C ASN A 39 1.78 -15.34 -16.60
N VAL A 40 2.88 -14.77 -16.12
CA VAL A 40 3.31 -13.41 -16.45
C VAL A 40 4.19 -13.48 -17.68
N ARG A 41 3.94 -12.57 -18.61
CA ARG A 41 4.55 -12.56 -19.94
C ARG A 41 5.41 -11.33 -20.17
N GLU A 42 6.39 -11.46 -21.04
CA GLU A 42 7.29 -10.37 -21.45
C GLU A 42 6.58 -9.25 -22.23
N SER A 43 5.47 -9.57 -22.91
CA SER A 43 4.69 -8.62 -23.71
C SER A 43 3.20 -8.98 -23.63
N ASP A 44 2.34 -8.08 -24.09
CA ASP A 44 0.88 -8.17 -24.15
C ASP A 44 0.36 -9.16 -25.21
N ASN A 45 0.98 -10.34 -25.29
CA ASN A 45 0.69 -11.34 -26.31
C ASN A 45 0.76 -12.76 -25.73
N VAL A 46 -0.25 -13.59 -25.99
CA VAL A 46 -0.30 -14.99 -25.52
C VAL A 46 0.85 -15.87 -26.05
N LYS A 47 1.50 -15.48 -27.15
CA LYS A 47 2.65 -16.18 -27.72
C LYS A 47 4.00 -15.69 -27.20
N SER A 48 4.05 -14.59 -26.45
CA SER A 48 5.31 -14.07 -25.93
C SER A 48 5.87 -14.99 -24.83
N LYS A 49 7.16 -14.80 -24.53
CA LYS A 49 7.86 -15.55 -23.50
C LYS A 49 7.18 -15.38 -22.14
N ILE A 50 7.16 -16.47 -21.37
CA ILE A 50 6.72 -16.47 -19.97
C ILE A 50 7.93 -16.10 -19.11
N GLU A 51 7.81 -15.03 -18.33
CA GLU A 51 8.87 -14.54 -17.42
C GLU A 51 8.62 -14.94 -15.97
N GLY A 52 7.38 -15.28 -15.62
CA GLY A 52 7.05 -15.61 -14.25
C GLY A 52 5.61 -16.09 -14.07
N LYS A 53 5.19 -16.13 -12.80
CA LYS A 53 3.85 -16.52 -12.38
C LYS A 53 3.39 -15.64 -11.23
N VAL A 54 2.10 -15.29 -11.26
CA VAL A 54 1.37 -14.80 -10.09
C VAL A 54 0.50 -15.94 -9.61
N TYR A 55 0.55 -16.25 -8.31
CA TYR A 55 -0.27 -17.28 -7.68
C TYR A 55 -1.57 -16.72 -7.10
N ASN A 56 -2.57 -17.57 -6.87
CA ASN A 56 -3.80 -17.16 -6.18
C ASN A 56 -3.49 -16.47 -4.85
N ASN A 57 -4.24 -15.40 -4.57
CA ASN A 57 -4.09 -14.54 -3.39
C ASN A 57 -2.75 -13.79 -3.25
N GLN A 58 -1.80 -13.95 -4.18
CA GLN A 58 -0.60 -13.10 -4.26
C GLN A 58 -1.00 -11.71 -4.75
N VAL A 59 -0.72 -10.68 -3.96
CA VAL A 59 -1.06 -9.30 -4.31
C VAL A 59 -0.02 -8.74 -5.28
N PHE A 60 -0.50 -8.05 -6.31
CA PHE A 60 0.29 -7.29 -7.28
C PHE A 60 -0.40 -5.95 -7.55
N GLU A 61 0.31 -5.03 -8.20
CA GLU A 61 -0.26 -3.77 -8.71
C GLU A 61 -0.50 -3.88 -10.21
N VAL A 62 -1.62 -3.31 -10.68
CA VAL A 62 -1.85 -3.02 -12.11
C VAL A 62 -1.26 -1.65 -12.46
N ALA A 63 -0.07 -1.62 -13.03
CA ALA A 63 0.72 -0.41 -13.25
C ALA A 63 0.72 0.02 -14.72
N ASP A 64 -0.45 0.01 -15.38
CA ASP A 64 -0.56 0.36 -16.81
C ASP A 64 0.09 1.71 -17.15
N HIS A 65 0.06 2.66 -16.20
CA HIS A 65 0.67 3.99 -16.31
C HIS A 65 2.21 4.00 -16.49
N LEU A 66 2.88 2.87 -16.26
CA LEU A 66 4.33 2.68 -16.45
C LEU A 66 4.67 1.96 -17.75
N SER A 67 3.70 1.78 -18.65
CA SER A 67 3.84 0.99 -19.86
C SER A 67 3.11 1.62 -21.04
N ASP A 68 3.43 1.18 -22.25
CA ASP A 68 2.75 1.59 -23.49
C ASP A 68 1.47 0.76 -23.75
N VAL A 69 0.87 0.16 -22.71
CA VAL A 69 -0.40 -0.56 -22.85
C VAL A 69 -1.47 0.39 -23.37
N SER A 70 -1.99 0.07 -24.54
CA SER A 70 -3.04 0.88 -25.17
C SER A 70 -4.31 0.88 -24.32
N GLU A 71 -4.98 2.04 -24.27
CA GLU A 71 -6.30 2.14 -23.64
C GLU A 71 -7.25 1.10 -24.24
N GLY A 72 -7.93 0.32 -23.38
CA GLY A 72 -8.81 -0.75 -23.81
C GLY A 72 -8.13 -2.08 -24.16
N SER A 73 -6.81 -2.22 -23.97
CA SER A 73 -6.12 -3.51 -24.11
C SER A 73 -6.67 -4.55 -23.13
N ASP A 74 -6.81 -5.79 -23.60
CA ASP A 74 -7.15 -6.96 -22.76
C ASP A 74 -5.99 -7.39 -21.84
N TRP A 75 -4.82 -6.77 -21.97
CA TRP A 75 -3.66 -7.01 -21.13
C TRP A 75 -3.43 -5.87 -20.16
N ALA A 76 -2.89 -6.22 -19.00
CA ALA A 76 -2.45 -5.28 -17.98
C ALA A 76 -0.96 -5.45 -17.74
N TYR A 77 -0.24 -4.34 -17.63
CA TYR A 77 1.11 -4.34 -17.09
C TYR A 77 1.05 -4.38 -15.57
N ILE A 78 1.87 -5.22 -14.94
CA ILE A 78 1.82 -5.47 -13.51
C ILE A 78 3.19 -5.37 -12.85
N ILE A 79 3.18 -4.96 -11.57
CA ILE A 79 4.30 -5.06 -10.64
C ILE A 79 3.94 -6.11 -9.60
N TYR A 80 4.77 -7.15 -9.45
CA TYR A 80 4.47 -8.28 -8.56
C TYR A 80 5.72 -8.73 -7.78
N PRO A 81 5.56 -9.35 -6.60
CA PRO A 81 6.71 -9.71 -5.76
C PRO A 81 7.53 -10.83 -6.40
N ASP A 82 8.85 -10.74 -6.32
CA ASP A 82 9.75 -11.86 -6.63
C ASP A 82 9.73 -12.88 -5.49
N THR A 83 8.88 -13.91 -5.62
CA THR A 83 8.76 -14.96 -4.61
C THR A 83 9.87 -16.02 -4.68
N ASN A 84 10.78 -15.95 -5.67
CA ASN A 84 11.88 -16.91 -5.79
C ASN A 84 13.05 -16.56 -4.84
N HIS A 85 13.16 -15.28 -4.46
CA HIS A 85 14.11 -14.85 -3.45
C HIS A 85 13.64 -15.32 -2.07
N LYS A 86 14.59 -15.83 -1.27
CA LYS A 86 14.28 -16.42 0.04
C LYS A 86 13.47 -15.42 0.87
N ILE A 87 12.22 -15.79 1.11
CA ILE A 87 11.36 -15.19 2.09
C ILE A 87 12.11 -15.31 3.43
N ASN A 88 12.61 -14.19 3.94
CA ASN A 88 13.22 -14.14 5.27
C ASN A 88 12.15 -14.55 6.31
N SER A 89 12.57 -14.75 7.57
CA SER A 89 11.62 -15.12 8.63
C SER A 89 10.46 -14.13 8.83
N SER A 90 10.56 -12.91 8.27
CA SER A 90 9.52 -11.89 8.35
C SER A 90 8.53 -11.89 7.17
N ASN A 91 8.62 -12.81 6.21
CA ASN A 91 7.72 -12.83 5.04
C ASN A 91 7.78 -11.58 4.15
N LYS A 92 8.86 -10.80 4.25
CA LYS A 92 9.00 -9.49 3.58
C LYS A 92 9.73 -9.62 2.24
N ILE A 93 9.15 -9.02 1.21
CA ILE A 93 9.63 -9.00 -0.18
C ILE A 93 9.73 -7.55 -0.62
N GLU A 94 10.92 -7.14 -1.06
CA GLU A 94 11.21 -5.78 -1.52
C GLU A 94 11.57 -5.75 -3.02
N GLU A 95 11.92 -6.90 -3.58
CA GLU A 95 12.19 -7.10 -4.98
C GLU A 95 10.88 -7.27 -5.78
N ALA A 96 10.70 -6.41 -6.78
CA ALA A 96 9.57 -6.43 -7.67
C ALA A 96 9.98 -6.90 -9.07
N LEU A 97 9.11 -7.72 -9.67
CA LEU A 97 9.16 -8.14 -11.06
C LEU A 97 8.04 -7.46 -11.85
N TYR A 98 8.20 -7.47 -13.17
CA TYR A 98 7.29 -6.80 -14.08
C TYR A 98 6.87 -7.72 -15.22
N GLY A 99 5.75 -7.39 -15.84
CA GLY A 99 5.31 -8.04 -17.07
C GLY A 99 3.81 -7.91 -17.28
N TYR A 100 3.27 -8.78 -18.13
CA TYR A 100 1.91 -8.67 -18.62
C TYR A 100 1.08 -9.88 -18.24
N ILE A 101 -0.15 -9.64 -17.79
CA ILE A 101 -1.18 -10.66 -17.61
C ILE A 101 -2.49 -10.24 -18.29
N HIS A 102 -3.32 -11.22 -18.63
CA HIS A 102 -4.63 -10.95 -19.23
C HIS A 102 -5.61 -10.43 -18.17
N ARG A 103 -6.32 -9.34 -18.45
CA ARG A 103 -7.25 -8.66 -17.52
C ARG A 103 -8.38 -9.54 -17.02
N SER A 104 -8.81 -10.53 -17.81
CA SER A 104 -9.84 -11.49 -17.38
C SER A 104 -9.46 -12.30 -16.14
N ARG A 105 -8.19 -12.27 -15.72
CA ARG A 105 -7.67 -12.98 -14.55
C ARG A 105 -7.63 -12.10 -13.30
N ILE A 106 -7.79 -10.79 -13.46
CA ILE A 106 -7.55 -9.81 -12.41
C ILE A 106 -8.81 -9.63 -11.56
N GLN A 107 -8.61 -9.71 -10.26
CA GLN A 107 -9.60 -9.33 -9.26
C GLN A 107 -9.05 -8.17 -8.44
N TYR A 108 -9.54 -6.96 -8.70
CA TYR A 108 -9.10 -5.76 -7.99
C TYR A 108 -9.54 -5.78 -6.52
N LEU A 109 -8.60 -5.46 -5.62
CA LEU A 109 -8.88 -5.42 -4.18
C LEU A 109 -9.96 -4.40 -3.84
N ASN A 110 -9.99 -3.25 -4.52
CA ASN A 110 -10.99 -2.21 -4.30
C ASN A 110 -12.45 -2.62 -4.65
N LYS A 111 -12.65 -3.80 -5.26
CA LYS A 111 -13.97 -4.40 -5.52
C LYS A 111 -14.35 -5.45 -4.48
N LEU A 112 -13.44 -5.82 -3.58
CA LEU A 112 -13.72 -6.74 -2.48
C LEU A 112 -14.44 -6.05 -1.33
N PRO A 113 -15.13 -6.82 -0.46
CA PRO A 113 -15.54 -6.32 0.84
C PRO A 113 -14.33 -5.77 1.61
N LYS A 114 -14.56 -4.75 2.45
CA LYS A 114 -13.49 -4.14 3.25
C LYS A 114 -13.95 -3.83 4.66
N LEU A 115 -13.00 -3.77 5.58
CA LEU A 115 -13.25 -3.34 6.95
C LEU A 115 -13.62 -1.85 6.98
N LYS A 116 -14.52 -1.47 7.90
CA LYS A 116 -14.90 -0.07 8.08
C LYS A 116 -13.75 0.68 8.74
N LYS A 117 -13.19 1.65 8.03
CA LYS A 117 -12.11 2.54 8.49
C LYS A 117 -12.64 3.65 9.40
N LYS A 118 -11.93 3.92 10.48
CA LYS A 118 -12.09 5.08 11.36
C LYS A 118 -10.71 5.62 11.72
N ILE A 119 -10.41 6.84 11.27
CA ILE A 119 -9.22 7.56 11.73
C ILE A 119 -9.56 8.16 13.10
N VAL A 120 -8.90 7.70 14.15
CA VAL A 120 -9.17 8.08 15.54
C VAL A 120 -8.41 9.35 15.91
N SER A 121 -7.16 9.46 15.44
CA SER A 121 -6.30 10.63 15.61
C SER A 121 -5.28 10.71 14.47
N THR A 122 -4.35 11.65 14.54
CA THR A 122 -3.19 11.70 13.65
C THR A 122 -2.32 10.45 13.73
N ASP A 123 -2.32 9.78 14.88
CA ASP A 123 -1.41 8.67 15.19
C ASP A 123 -2.12 7.32 15.36
N GLN A 124 -3.43 7.27 15.09
CA GLN A 124 -4.21 6.04 15.26
C GLN A 124 -5.34 5.90 14.24
N ALA A 125 -5.44 4.71 13.65
CA ALA A 125 -6.57 4.28 12.84
C ALA A 125 -7.08 2.90 13.25
N GLU A 126 -8.39 2.71 13.13
CA GLU A 126 -9.10 1.46 13.42
C GLU A 126 -9.86 0.99 12.18
N PHE A 127 -9.87 -0.32 11.97
CA PHE A 127 -10.54 -0.99 10.86
C PHE A 127 -11.33 -2.16 11.41
N LYS A 128 -12.65 -2.19 11.24
CA LYS A 128 -13.45 -3.26 11.85
C LYS A 128 -14.67 -3.72 11.07
N ASN A 129 -15.07 -4.95 11.35
CA ASN A 129 -16.41 -5.48 11.12
C ASN A 129 -16.89 -6.18 12.42
N GLU A 130 -17.85 -7.09 12.33
CA GLU A 130 -18.40 -7.80 13.50
C GLU A 130 -17.48 -8.90 14.06
N ASP A 131 -16.54 -9.41 13.24
CA ASP A 131 -15.68 -10.54 13.57
C ASP A 131 -14.26 -10.12 13.96
N VAL A 132 -13.73 -9.07 13.33
CA VAL A 132 -12.34 -8.63 13.46
C VAL A 132 -12.24 -7.11 13.57
N SER A 133 -11.31 -6.66 14.42
CA SER A 133 -10.88 -5.28 14.55
C SER A 133 -9.37 -5.20 14.43
N ILE A 134 -8.86 -4.32 13.58
CA ILE A 134 -7.42 -4.05 13.43
C ILE A 134 -7.16 -2.60 13.84
N SER A 135 -6.26 -2.41 14.80
CA SER A 135 -5.79 -1.08 15.22
C SER A 135 -4.35 -0.88 14.76
N ILE A 136 -4.08 0.29 14.19
CA ILE A 136 -2.73 0.72 13.77
C ILE A 136 -2.39 1.97 14.57
N LYS A 137 -1.25 1.95 15.27
CA LYS A 137 -0.74 3.11 16.01
C LYS A 137 0.64 3.48 15.49
N THR A 138 0.81 4.76 15.19
CA THR A 138 2.11 5.36 14.85
C THR A 138 2.63 6.17 16.03
N GLY A 139 3.89 6.58 15.93
CA GLY A 139 4.48 7.53 16.87
C GLY A 139 5.75 8.11 16.30
N LYS A 140 6.31 9.10 17.00
CA LYS A 140 7.57 9.72 16.62
C LYS A 140 8.70 8.67 16.56
N PHE A 141 9.46 8.69 15.47
CA PHE A 141 10.70 7.95 15.34
C PHE A 141 11.77 8.58 16.25
N ILE A 142 12.45 7.75 17.06
CA ILE A 142 13.45 8.22 18.02
C ILE A 142 14.81 7.65 17.59
N PRO A 143 15.66 8.40 16.86
CA PRO A 143 16.89 7.85 16.25
C PRO A 143 17.82 7.11 17.22
N LYS A 144 17.82 7.48 18.50
CA LYS A 144 18.65 6.85 19.54
C LYS A 144 18.20 5.43 19.91
N GLU A 145 16.97 5.04 19.59
CA GLU A 145 16.41 3.72 19.85
C GLU A 145 16.73 2.71 18.74
N HIS A 146 17.36 3.15 17.65
CA HIS A 146 17.59 2.34 16.44
C HIS A 146 19.06 2.29 16.03
N GLN A 147 19.42 1.21 15.35
CA GLN A 147 20.71 1.07 14.69
C GLN A 147 20.65 1.67 13.28
N ILE A 148 21.18 2.88 13.13
CA ILE A 148 21.17 3.61 11.86
C ILE A 148 22.51 3.43 11.14
N LYS A 149 22.49 2.92 9.92
CA LYS A 149 23.67 2.81 9.06
C LYS A 149 23.61 3.84 7.95
N LYS A 150 24.71 4.60 7.82
CA LYS A 150 24.87 5.65 6.81
C LYS A 150 26.03 5.34 5.86
N LYS A 151 25.89 5.77 4.61
CA LYS A 151 26.94 5.75 3.59
C LYS A 151 26.89 7.09 2.87
N ASP A 152 28.03 7.76 2.74
CA ASP A 152 28.16 9.06 2.09
C ASP A 152 27.19 10.13 2.63
N GLY A 153 26.91 10.08 3.94
CA GLY A 153 25.98 10.99 4.62
C GLY A 153 24.50 10.55 4.61
N PHE A 154 24.13 9.58 3.77
CA PHE A 154 22.76 9.11 3.60
C PHE A 154 22.49 7.80 4.36
N VAL A 155 21.32 7.71 5.00
CA VAL A 155 20.82 6.51 5.65
C VAL A 155 20.44 5.48 4.60
N TYR A 156 21.00 4.28 4.72
CA TYR A 156 20.66 3.15 3.83
C TYR A 156 20.09 1.95 4.59
N LYS A 157 20.26 1.86 5.92
CA LYS A 157 19.61 0.86 6.77
C LYS A 157 19.21 1.40 8.13
N ILE A 158 18.09 0.91 8.64
CA ILE A 158 17.63 1.08 10.03
C ILE A 158 17.27 -0.31 10.56
N ASP A 159 17.88 -0.69 11.68
CA ASP A 159 17.74 -2.02 12.30
C ASP A 159 17.93 -3.17 11.29
N ASN A 160 18.95 -3.03 10.46
CA ASN A 160 19.34 -3.94 9.39
C ASN A 160 18.35 -4.11 8.22
N GLN A 161 17.24 -3.37 8.21
CA GLN A 161 16.28 -3.33 7.10
C GLN A 161 16.38 -2.03 6.29
N ASN A 162 15.86 -2.05 5.06
CA ASN A 162 15.78 -0.87 4.22
C ASN A 162 14.72 0.11 4.78
N PRO A 163 15.02 1.42 4.83
CA PRO A 163 14.09 2.42 5.37
C PRO A 163 13.17 2.98 4.27
N TRP A 164 11.89 2.62 4.34
CA TRP A 164 10.82 3.06 3.44
C TRP A 164 10.10 4.30 4.00
N GLY A 165 9.81 5.28 3.14
CA GLY A 165 9.22 6.55 3.54
C GLY A 165 10.22 7.67 3.82
N ILE A 166 11.51 7.43 3.55
CA ILE A 166 12.57 8.44 3.54
C ILE A 166 13.45 8.29 2.29
N ASP A 167 14.15 9.36 1.93
CA ASP A 167 15.13 9.40 0.84
C ASP A 167 16.52 9.77 1.39
N GLY A 168 17.12 8.83 2.13
CA GLY A 168 18.47 8.96 2.68
C GLY A 168 18.64 9.92 3.87
N LEU A 169 17.67 10.79 4.17
CA LEU A 169 17.69 11.69 5.33
C LEU A 169 16.58 11.34 6.32
N ILE A 170 16.78 11.65 7.60
CA ILE A 170 15.76 11.45 8.66
C ILE A 170 15.12 12.81 8.96
N PRO A 171 13.85 13.03 8.58
CA PRO A 171 13.09 14.22 8.97
C PRO A 171 12.91 14.32 10.49
N GLU A 172 12.81 15.55 11.03
CA GLU A 172 12.63 15.77 12.48
C GLU A 172 11.29 15.23 13.03
N ASN A 173 10.26 15.24 12.17
CA ASN A 173 8.90 14.78 12.45
C ASN A 173 8.63 13.38 11.88
N LEU A 174 9.67 12.61 11.56
CA LEU A 174 9.51 11.25 11.05
C LEU A 174 8.68 10.42 12.03
N SER A 175 7.66 9.74 11.51
CA SER A 175 6.82 8.82 12.27
C SER A 175 7.04 7.39 11.78
N GLU A 176 6.88 6.44 12.68
CA GLU A 176 6.95 5.01 12.41
C GLU A 176 5.73 4.28 12.95
N ILE A 177 5.45 3.09 12.43
CA ILE A 177 4.43 2.22 13.01
C ILE A 177 4.96 1.64 14.32
N LYS A 178 4.25 1.91 15.42
CA LYS A 178 4.59 1.37 16.74
C LYS A 178 3.92 0.02 16.96
N THR A 179 2.64 -0.09 16.60
CA THR A 179 1.90 -1.36 16.72
C THR A 179 0.86 -1.52 15.61
N ILE A 180 0.65 -2.78 15.24
CA ILE A 180 -0.55 -3.25 14.55
C ILE A 180 -1.10 -4.42 15.37
N GLU A 181 -2.36 -4.34 15.76
CA GLU A 181 -3.02 -5.34 16.59
C GLU A 181 -4.30 -5.84 15.93
N ILE A 182 -4.41 -7.16 15.76
CA ILE A 182 -5.61 -7.85 15.32
C ILE A 182 -6.35 -8.33 16.56
N THR A 183 -7.57 -7.88 16.75
CA THR A 183 -8.48 -8.33 17.79
C THR A 183 -9.62 -9.12 17.18
N THR A 184 -9.79 -10.35 17.65
CA THR A 184 -10.92 -11.24 17.34
C THR A 184 -11.66 -11.57 18.63
N LYS A 185 -12.78 -12.29 18.56
CA LYS A 185 -13.50 -12.77 19.76
C LYS A 185 -12.64 -13.68 20.65
N GLU A 186 -11.69 -14.39 20.07
CA GLU A 186 -10.90 -15.43 20.75
C GLU A 186 -9.58 -14.89 21.31
N LYS A 187 -8.94 -13.94 20.60
CA LYS A 187 -7.59 -13.49 20.91
C LYS A 187 -7.26 -12.12 20.34
N VAL A 188 -6.23 -11.52 20.94
CA VAL A 188 -5.49 -10.38 20.42
C VAL A 188 -4.14 -10.87 19.91
N VAL A 189 -3.78 -10.52 18.68
CA VAL A 189 -2.50 -10.84 18.05
C VAL A 189 -1.82 -9.55 17.63
N THR A 190 -0.61 -9.33 18.10
CA THR A 190 0.22 -8.19 17.68
C THR A 190 1.10 -8.60 16.51
N PHE A 191 1.27 -7.72 15.53
CA PHE A 191 2.22 -7.94 14.43
C PHE A 191 3.65 -8.11 14.99
N PRO A 192 4.45 -9.03 14.42
CA PRO A 192 5.87 -9.13 14.74
C PRO A 192 6.59 -7.80 14.45
N LYS A 193 7.52 -7.42 15.33
CA LYS A 193 8.21 -6.11 15.23
C LYS A 193 9.01 -5.99 13.93
N GLU A 194 9.59 -7.09 13.48
CA GLU A 194 10.34 -7.19 12.24
C GLU A 194 9.53 -6.81 10.99
N ASN A 195 8.20 -6.91 11.04
CA ASN A 195 7.32 -6.48 9.95
C ASN A 195 7.01 -4.98 9.97
N LEU A 196 7.36 -4.27 11.04
CA LEU A 196 7.07 -2.83 11.22
C LEU A 196 8.31 -1.96 11.03
N ILE A 197 9.51 -2.54 11.19
CA ILE A 197 10.78 -1.84 11.04
C ILE A 197 10.92 -1.24 9.64
N GLY A 198 11.37 0.01 9.61
CA GLY A 198 11.67 0.70 8.36
C GLY A 198 10.43 1.14 7.59
N ILE A 199 9.23 1.12 8.20
CA ILE A 199 7.99 1.57 7.57
C ILE A 199 7.61 2.94 8.16
N PHE A 200 7.98 4.02 7.47
CA PHE A 200 7.82 5.39 7.96
C PHE A 200 6.75 6.17 7.20
N SER A 201 6.31 7.28 7.81
CA SER A 201 5.43 8.27 7.17
C SER A 201 4.14 7.67 6.62
N VAL A 202 3.48 6.82 7.42
CA VAL A 202 2.24 6.14 7.03
C VAL A 202 1.10 7.12 6.83
N ASN A 203 0.29 6.87 5.80
CA ASN A 203 -0.89 7.67 5.49
C ASN A 203 -2.18 6.87 5.70
N PHE A 204 -2.88 7.12 6.81
CA PHE A 204 -4.15 6.44 7.11
C PHE A 204 -5.27 6.73 6.10
N LYS A 205 -5.23 7.86 5.38
CA LYS A 205 -6.22 8.13 4.32
C LYS A 205 -6.08 7.13 3.18
N ASN A 206 -4.85 6.76 2.84
CA ASN A 206 -4.51 5.80 1.79
C ASN A 206 -4.31 4.37 2.32
N THR A 207 -4.82 4.09 3.53
CA THR A 207 -4.84 2.75 4.11
C THR A 207 -6.23 2.15 3.99
N GLU A 208 -6.32 0.91 3.52
CA GLU A 208 -7.54 0.11 3.43
C GLU A 208 -7.25 -1.34 3.83
N ILE A 209 -8.27 -2.06 4.31
CA ILE A 209 -8.16 -3.49 4.61
C ILE A 209 -9.28 -4.24 3.89
N TYR A 210 -8.90 -4.96 2.84
CA TYR A 210 -9.81 -5.74 2.03
C TYR A 210 -9.91 -7.18 2.54
N ILE A 211 -11.06 -7.81 2.29
CA ILE A 211 -11.38 -9.17 2.72
C ILE A 211 -11.53 -10.04 1.46
N GLY A 212 -10.57 -10.94 1.26
CA GLY A 212 -10.57 -11.93 0.19
C GLY A 212 -11.42 -13.16 0.50
N SER A 213 -11.27 -14.18 -0.34
CA SER A 213 -11.77 -15.53 -0.06
C SER A 213 -11.15 -16.07 1.23
N ASP A 214 -11.86 -16.98 1.90
CA ASP A 214 -11.42 -17.64 3.14
C ASP A 214 -11.03 -16.68 4.27
N LYS A 215 -11.61 -15.47 4.27
CA LYS A 215 -11.34 -14.40 5.25
C LYS A 215 -9.88 -13.93 5.28
N ILE A 216 -9.12 -14.13 4.21
CA ILE A 216 -7.79 -13.53 4.05
C ILE A 216 -7.94 -12.00 4.07
N LEU A 217 -7.11 -11.32 4.85
CA LEU A 217 -7.11 -9.86 4.92
C LEU A 217 -5.91 -9.30 4.15
N TYR A 218 -6.15 -8.25 3.37
CA TYR A 218 -5.12 -7.49 2.67
C TYR A 218 -5.07 -6.08 3.24
N LEU A 219 -4.10 -5.82 4.11
CA LEU A 219 -3.82 -4.47 4.63
C LEU A 219 -2.94 -3.74 3.62
N THR A 220 -3.52 -2.81 2.88
CA THR A 220 -2.84 -2.04 1.83
C THR A 220 -2.58 -0.61 2.30
N MET A 221 -1.40 -0.07 2.02
CA MET A 221 -1.09 1.33 2.23
C MET A 221 -0.27 1.90 1.07
N SER A 222 -0.54 3.18 0.75
CA SER A 222 0.33 4.02 -0.08
C SER A 222 0.78 5.21 0.78
N ASN A 223 2.09 5.31 1.02
CA ASN A 223 2.66 6.10 2.11
C ASN A 223 3.70 7.10 1.61
N SER A 224 4.04 8.07 2.47
CA SER A 224 4.95 9.18 2.17
C SER A 224 4.50 10.04 0.97
N ASP A 225 5.30 11.04 0.63
CA ASP A 225 5.23 11.80 -0.61
C ASP A 225 6.62 11.88 -1.30
N GLY A 226 6.63 12.39 -2.53
CA GLY A 226 7.86 12.63 -3.31
C GLY A 226 8.74 11.38 -3.46
N ALA A 227 10.06 11.57 -3.37
CA ALA A 227 11.06 10.51 -3.50
C ALA A 227 10.97 9.42 -2.40
N GLY A 228 10.30 9.73 -1.29
CA GLY A 228 10.07 8.78 -0.20
C GLY A 228 8.89 7.83 -0.44
N SER A 229 8.04 8.09 -1.45
CA SER A 229 6.76 7.38 -1.67
C SER A 229 6.92 5.88 -1.89
N TYR A 230 6.03 5.09 -1.29
CA TYR A 230 6.05 3.63 -1.44
C TYR A 230 4.67 3.01 -1.22
N ASN A 231 4.52 1.83 -1.78
CA ASN A 231 3.35 0.97 -1.64
C ASN A 231 3.71 -0.23 -0.76
N ILE A 232 2.79 -0.65 0.10
CA ILE A 232 2.97 -1.81 0.97
C ILE A 232 1.66 -2.57 1.13
N VAL A 233 1.76 -3.91 1.09
CA VAL A 233 0.65 -4.80 1.38
C VAL A 233 1.08 -5.89 2.34
N TRP A 234 0.37 -6.04 3.45
CA TRP A 234 0.43 -7.24 4.27
C TRP A 234 -0.74 -8.16 3.94
N THR A 235 -0.43 -9.41 3.60
CA THR A 235 -1.42 -10.48 3.48
C THR A 235 -1.46 -11.24 4.79
N ILE A 236 -2.66 -11.34 5.36
CA ILE A 236 -2.89 -11.90 6.68
C ILE A 236 -3.86 -13.07 6.51
N ASN A 237 -3.43 -14.26 6.90
CA ASN A 237 -4.25 -15.47 6.91
C ASN A 237 -4.21 -16.08 8.30
N ASN A 238 -5.36 -16.47 8.85
CA ASN A 238 -5.49 -17.04 10.20
C ASN A 238 -4.80 -16.21 11.31
N ASN A 239 -4.87 -14.88 11.19
CA ASN A 239 -4.21 -13.91 12.09
C ASN A 239 -2.66 -13.94 12.06
N ALA A 240 -2.06 -14.53 11.03
CA ALA A 240 -0.61 -14.53 10.81
C ALA A 240 -0.28 -13.85 9.48
N ILE A 241 0.84 -13.13 9.44
CA ILE A 241 1.35 -12.50 8.21
C ILE A 241 1.93 -13.60 7.33
N THR A 242 1.36 -13.80 6.15
CA THR A 242 1.85 -14.78 5.17
C THR A 242 2.66 -14.13 4.05
N SER A 243 2.53 -12.81 3.87
CA SER A 243 3.33 -12.03 2.92
C SER A 243 3.32 -10.55 3.31
N GLN A 244 4.45 -9.87 3.10
CA GLN A 244 4.59 -8.43 3.17
C GLN A 244 5.33 -7.97 1.90
N PHE A 245 4.61 -7.39 0.95
CA PHE A 245 5.20 -6.88 -0.30
C PHE A 245 5.33 -5.36 -0.23
N ILE A 246 6.52 -4.83 -0.51
CA ILE A 246 6.83 -3.40 -0.46
C ILE A 246 7.60 -3.02 -1.71
N PHE A 247 7.22 -1.93 -2.35
CA PHE A 247 7.86 -1.49 -3.59
C PHE A 247 7.57 0.00 -3.88
N ARG A 248 8.21 0.52 -4.94
CA ARG A 248 7.94 1.84 -5.52
C ARG A 248 7.44 1.64 -6.96
N ASP A 249 6.55 2.51 -7.40
CA ASP A 249 5.85 2.46 -8.68
C ASP A 249 6.20 3.65 -9.59
N PHE A 250 7.42 4.20 -9.49
CA PHE A 250 7.87 5.38 -10.26
C PHE A 250 9.34 5.30 -10.67
#